data_AF-A0A558D4B1-F1
#
_entry.id   AF-A0A558D4B1-F1
#
_cell.length_a   1.000
_cell.length_b   1.000
_cell.length_c   1.000
_cell.angle_alpha   90.00
_cell.angle_beta   90.00
_cell.angle_gamma   90.00
#
_symmetry.space_group_name_H-M   'P 1'
#
loop_
_entity.id
_entity.type
_entity.pdbx_description
1 polymer ?
#
loop_
_entity_poly.entity_id
_entity_poly.type
_entity_poly.pdbx_seq_one_letter_code
_entity_poly.pdbx_strand_id
1 'polypeptide(L)'
;MSLSVSLIAIIVFIGLGFAAPTGTHPFFYFGLAFFGGGAISLLFGGIGVVFARDRTPSSPSLDSQFFGGVRTMMMAMWLCALVMDGLGTLIVRAIAGGRGGTTPLSTGVLVIAFTVATVTVICAGVTAVVMRRRLRRG
;
A
#
# COMPACT_ATOMS: atom_id res chain seq x y z
N MET A 1 -0.64 13.56 -1.95
CA MET A 1 0.57 12.83 -1.51
C MET A 1 0.34 11.32 -1.55
N SER A 2 -0.62 10.77 -0.80
CA SER A 2 -0.93 9.32 -0.82
C SER A 2 -1.27 8.77 -2.21
N LEU A 3 -2.06 9.49 -3.01
CA LEU A 3 -2.38 9.09 -4.39
C LEU A 3 -1.15 8.98 -5.28
N SER A 4 -0.30 10.02 -5.30
CA SER A 4 0.92 10.05 -6.10
C SER A 4 1.90 8.94 -5.68
N VAL A 5 2.06 8.72 -4.37
CA VAL A 5 2.93 7.66 -3.83
C VAL A 5 2.39 6.28 -4.21
N SER A 6 1.07 6.06 -4.12
CA SER A 6 0.44 4.81 -4.52
C SER A 6 0.66 4.52 -6.01
N LEU A 7 0.43 5.51 -6.88
CA LEU A 7 0.65 5.35 -8.32
C LEU A 7 2.11 5.02 -8.65
N ILE A 8 3.06 5.72 -8.02
CA ILE A 8 4.49 5.44 -8.18
C ILE A 8 4.81 4.02 -7.71
N ALA A 9 4.29 3.59 -6.56
CA ALA A 9 4.51 2.24 -6.04
C ALA A 9 3.99 1.17 -7.00
N ILE A 10 2.78 1.35 -7.55
CA ILE A 10 2.19 0.45 -8.55
C ILE A 10 3.08 0.36 -9.79
N ILE A 11 3.52 1.50 -10.34
CA ILE A 11 4.39 1.55 -11.52
C ILE A 11 5.72 0.83 -11.24
N VAL A 12 6.31 1.03 -10.06
CA VAL A 12 7.56 0.38 -9.69
C VAL A 12 7.38 -1.14 -9.57
N PHE A 13 6.31 -1.63 -8.93
CA PHE A 13 6.08 -3.07 -8.82
C PHE A 13 5.81 -3.73 -10.17
N ILE A 14 5.07 -3.06 -11.06
CA ILE A 14 4.87 -3.53 -12.44
C ILE A 14 6.21 -3.56 -13.19
N GLY A 15 7.02 -2.50 -13.07
CA GLY A 15 8.35 -2.43 -13.66
C GLY A 15 9.28 -3.55 -13.16
N LEU A 16 9.25 -3.87 -11.87
CA LEU A 16 9.98 -5.01 -11.30
C LEU A 16 9.51 -6.35 -11.85
N GLY A 17 8.21 -6.49 -12.10
CA GLY A 17 7.64 -7.68 -12.75
C GLY A 17 8.15 -7.86 -14.18
N PHE A 18 8.21 -6.78 -14.97
CA PHE A 18 8.75 -6.84 -16.33
C PHE A 18 10.27 -7.00 -16.39
N ALA A 19 10.99 -6.45 -15.42
CA ALA A 19 12.45 -6.57 -15.32
C ALA A 19 12.90 -7.90 -14.69
N ALA A 20 11.97 -8.78 -14.30
CA ALA A 20 12.30 -10.06 -13.69
C ALA A 20 13.08 -10.94 -14.68
N PRO A 21 14.27 -11.47 -14.28
CA PRO A 21 15.03 -12.38 -15.13
C PRO A 21 14.23 -13.64 -15.49
N THR A 22 14.53 -14.22 -16.65
CA THR A 22 14.02 -15.55 -17.00
C THR A 22 14.49 -16.58 -15.96
N GLY A 23 13.60 -17.51 -15.59
CA GLY A 23 13.87 -18.47 -14.52
C GLY A 23 13.64 -17.95 -13.10
N THR A 24 13.10 -16.74 -12.91
CA THR A 24 12.65 -16.27 -11.59
C THR A 24 11.51 -17.12 -11.06
N HIS A 25 11.51 -17.40 -9.75
CA HIS A 25 10.49 -18.23 -9.11
C HIS A 25 9.08 -17.61 -9.27
N PRO A 26 8.03 -18.37 -9.64
CA PRO A 26 6.68 -17.83 -9.90
C PRO A 26 6.07 -17.06 -8.72
N PHE A 27 6.40 -17.46 -7.49
CA PHE A 27 5.97 -16.74 -6.28
C PHE A 27 6.49 -15.30 -6.18
N PHE A 28 7.47 -14.90 -6.99
CA PHE A 28 7.89 -13.50 -7.07
C PHE A 28 6.73 -12.60 -7.52
N TYR A 29 5.97 -13.03 -8.53
CA TYR A 29 4.79 -12.29 -8.99
C TYR A 29 3.67 -12.26 -7.94
N PHE A 30 3.52 -13.33 -7.17
CA PHE A 30 2.62 -13.32 -6.00
C PHE A 30 3.07 -12.30 -4.96
N GLY A 31 4.37 -12.25 -4.63
CA GLY A 31 4.93 -11.24 -3.74
C GLY A 31 4.70 -9.81 -4.24
N LEU A 32 4.89 -9.56 -5.53
CA LEU A 32 4.59 -8.27 -6.16
C LEU A 32 3.09 -7.95 -6.14
N ALA A 33 2.21 -8.92 -6.31
CA ALA A 33 0.76 -8.73 -6.20
C ALA A 33 0.35 -8.34 -4.77
N PHE A 34 0.98 -8.95 -3.76
CA PHE A 34 0.79 -8.58 -2.36
C PHE A 34 1.24 -7.13 -2.10
N PHE A 35 2.43 -6.74 -2.54
CA PHE A 35 2.87 -5.34 -2.46
C PHE A 35 1.96 -4.37 -3.23
N GLY A 36 1.48 -4.79 -4.40
CA GLY A 36 0.49 -4.05 -5.17
C GLY A 36 -0.81 -3.84 -4.41
N GLY A 37 -1.28 -4.84 -3.66
CA GLY A 37 -2.45 -4.72 -2.79
C GLY A 37 -2.26 -3.70 -1.67
N GLY A 38 -1.04 -3.58 -1.13
CA GLY A 38 -0.69 -2.52 -0.18
C GLY A 38 -0.77 -1.13 -0.82
N ALA A 39 -0.20 -0.97 -2.01
CA ALA A 39 -0.28 0.26 -2.78
C ALA A 39 -1.72 0.65 -3.16
N ILE A 40 -2.56 -0.32 -3.54
CA ILE A 40 -3.99 -0.11 -3.84
C ILE A 40 -4.76 0.32 -2.59
N SER A 41 -4.45 -0.26 -1.43
CA SER A 41 -5.06 0.16 -0.16
C SER A 41 -4.73 1.63 0.16
N LEU A 42 -3.50 2.07 -0.12
CA LEU A 42 -3.10 3.48 -0.03
C LEU A 42 -3.84 4.35 -1.06
N LEU A 43 -4.09 3.85 -2.28
CA LEU A 43 -4.87 4.54 -3.31
C LEU A 43 -6.28 4.85 -2.80
N PHE A 44 -7.01 3.83 -2.34
CA PHE A 44 -8.36 3.96 -1.83
C PHE A 44 -8.41 4.87 -0.59
N GLY A 45 -7.41 4.78 0.29
CA GLY A 45 -7.23 5.74 1.37
C GLY A 45 -7.08 7.17 0.85
N GLY A 46 -6.24 7.41 -0.15
CA GLY A 46 -6.08 8.71 -0.78
C GLY A 46 -7.37 9.25 -1.42
N ILE A 47 -8.13 8.39 -2.10
CA ILE A 47 -9.43 8.74 -2.69
C ILE A 47 -10.42 9.16 -1.60
N GLY A 48 -10.53 8.37 -0.52
CA GLY A 48 -11.39 8.69 0.61
C GLY A 48 -11.03 10.03 1.27
N VAL A 49 -9.75 10.41 1.28
CA VAL A 49 -9.31 11.73 1.75
C VAL A 49 -9.83 12.87 0.89
N VAL A 50 -9.74 12.71 -0.44
CA VAL A 50 -10.23 13.72 -1.39
C VAL A 50 -11.74 13.89 -1.25
N PHE A 51 -12.50 12.80 -1.22
CA PHE A 51 -13.95 12.85 -1.00
C PHE A 51 -14.33 13.50 0.33
N ALA A 52 -13.59 13.24 1.40
CA ALA A 52 -13.84 13.87 2.69
C ALA A 52 -13.52 15.38 2.70
N ARG A 53 -12.58 15.83 1.85
CA ARG A 53 -12.21 17.24 1.72
C ARG A 53 -13.21 18.03 0.89
N ASP A 54 -13.72 17.45 -0.18
CA ASP A 54 -14.59 18.13 -1.15
C ASP A 54 -16.08 18.06 -0.77
N ARG A 55 -16.41 17.38 0.33
CA ARG A 55 -17.78 17.26 0.82
C ARG A 55 -18.28 18.60 1.37
N THR A 56 -19.40 19.07 0.84
CA THR A 56 -20.16 20.21 1.38
C THR A 56 -20.91 19.80 2.65
N PRO A 57 -20.82 20.57 3.75
CA PRO A 57 -21.57 20.30 4.98
C PRO A 57 -23.07 20.27 4.70
N SER A 58 -23.77 19.26 5.21
CA SER A 58 -25.23 19.11 4.99
C SER A 58 -26.01 19.10 6.29
N SER A 59 -25.72 18.16 7.19
CA SER A 59 -26.29 18.14 8.54
C SER A 59 -25.32 17.55 9.57
N PRO A 60 -25.34 18.04 10.83
CA PRO A 60 -24.39 17.58 11.86
C PRO A 60 -24.45 16.07 12.14
N SER A 61 -25.63 15.46 12.01
CA SER A 61 -25.83 14.01 12.22
C SER A 61 -25.28 13.18 11.07
N LEU A 62 -25.45 13.62 9.82
CA LEU A 62 -24.91 12.92 8.65
C LEU A 62 -23.40 13.08 8.53
N ASP A 63 -22.87 14.23 8.92
CA ASP A 63 -21.43 14.50 8.86
C ASP A 63 -20.67 13.72 9.93
N SER A 64 -21.19 13.60 11.17
CA SER A 64 -20.56 12.77 12.21
C SER A 64 -20.52 11.28 11.85
N GLN A 65 -21.59 10.72 11.27
CA GLN A 65 -21.61 9.34 10.78
C GLN A 65 -20.62 9.13 9.62
N PHE A 66 -20.58 10.07 8.67
CA PHE A 66 -19.66 10.00 7.54
C PHE A 66 -18.21 10.04 8.01
N PHE A 67 -17.82 11.00 8.85
CA PHE A 67 -16.45 11.10 9.35
C PHE A 67 -16.05 9.93 10.26
N GLY A 68 -17.00 9.36 11.01
CA GLY A 68 -16.81 8.10 11.72
C GLY A 68 -16.49 6.95 10.75
N GLY A 69 -17.27 6.82 9.68
CA GLY A 69 -17.04 5.84 8.61
C GLY A 69 -15.69 6.01 7.90
N VAL A 70 -15.35 7.25 7.50
CA VAL A 70 -14.06 7.58 6.88
C VAL A 70 -12.90 7.21 7.80
N ARG A 71 -12.99 7.48 9.10
CA ARG A 71 -11.93 7.12 10.05
C ARG A 71 -11.74 5.60 10.18
N THR A 72 -12.82 4.84 10.24
CA THR A 72 -12.76 3.38 10.31
C THR A 72 -12.21 2.80 9.02
N MET A 73 -12.66 3.30 7.86
CA MET A 73 -12.15 2.93 6.55
C MET A 73 -10.63 3.19 6.44
N MET A 74 -10.15 4.36 6.87
CA MET A 74 -8.72 4.69 6.83
C MET A 74 -7.86 3.74 7.68
N MET A 75 -8.35 3.36 8.87
CA MET A 75 -7.66 2.40 9.73
C MET A 75 -7.66 1.00 9.12
N ALA A 76 -8.79 0.58 8.53
CA ALA A 76 -8.88 -0.70 7.83
C ALA A 76 -7.93 -0.76 6.62
N MET A 77 -7.85 0.30 5.82
CA MET A 77 -6.94 0.37 4.67
C MET A 77 -5.46 0.38 5.09
N TRP A 78 -5.13 1.07 6.19
CA TRP A 78 -3.77 1.03 6.73
C TRP A 78 -3.38 -0.36 7.24
N LEU A 79 -4.27 -1.04 7.98
CA LEU A 79 -4.04 -2.41 8.43
C LEU A 79 -3.94 -3.38 7.25
N CYS A 80 -4.77 -3.21 6.23
CA CYS A 80 -4.70 -3.97 4.99
C CYS A 80 -3.33 -3.81 4.33
N ALA A 81 -2.85 -2.56 4.19
CA ALA A 81 -1.53 -2.30 3.62
C ALA A 81 -0.40 -2.96 4.42
N LEU A 82 -0.45 -2.90 5.75
CA LEU A 82 0.52 -3.58 6.61
C LEU A 82 0.55 -5.10 6.41
N VAL A 83 -0.62 -5.74 6.36
CA VAL A 83 -0.73 -7.19 6.18
C VAL A 83 -0.26 -7.59 4.79
N MET A 84 -0.69 -6.87 3.76
CA MET A 84 -0.34 -7.15 2.38
C MET A 84 1.16 -6.97 2.13
N ASP A 85 1.74 -5.86 2.58
CA ASP A 85 3.17 -5.62 2.44
C ASP A 85 3.98 -6.62 3.28
N GLY A 86 3.53 -6.94 4.50
CA GLY A 86 4.13 -7.97 5.34
C GLY A 86 4.19 -9.33 4.64
N LEU A 87 3.07 -9.80 4.09
CA LEU A 87 3.01 -11.05 3.33
C LEU A 87 3.89 -11.00 2.07
N GLY A 88 3.87 -9.90 1.33
CA GLY A 88 4.76 -9.67 0.19
C GLY A 88 6.23 -9.80 0.58
N THR A 89 6.65 -9.20 1.70
CA THR A 89 8.03 -9.32 2.18
C THR A 89 8.42 -10.74 2.54
N LEU A 90 7.53 -11.48 3.21
CA LEU A 90 7.78 -12.87 3.59
C LEU A 90 7.94 -13.76 2.37
N ILE A 91 7.04 -13.62 1.39
CA ILE A 91 7.08 -14.40 0.14
C ILE A 91 8.39 -14.12 -0.61
N VAL A 92 8.74 -12.85 -0.82
CA VAL A 92 9.94 -12.47 -1.56
C VAL A 92 11.21 -12.93 -0.83
N ARG A 93 11.28 -12.83 0.50
CA ARG A 93 12.41 -13.35 1.28
C ARG A 93 12.52 -14.87 1.20
N ALA A 94 11.41 -15.59 1.22
CA ALA A 94 11.40 -17.05 1.15
C ALA A 94 11.95 -17.62 -0.16
N ILE A 95 11.96 -16.82 -1.24
CA ILE A 95 12.43 -17.22 -2.57
C ILE A 95 13.72 -16.50 -3.02
N ALA A 96 14.16 -15.48 -2.29
CA ALA A 96 15.25 -14.59 -2.69
C ALA A 96 16.56 -15.32 -3.06
N GLY A 97 16.85 -16.43 -2.40
CA GLY A 97 18.07 -17.23 -2.61
C GLY A 97 18.04 -18.20 -3.81
N GLY A 98 17.03 -18.15 -4.68
CA GLY A 98 16.97 -19.06 -5.85
C GLY A 98 16.47 -20.45 -5.52
N ARG A 99 15.39 -20.53 -4.73
CA ARG A 99 14.81 -21.80 -4.25
C ARG A 99 14.40 -22.70 -5.44
N GLY A 100 14.71 -23.99 -5.35
CA GLY A 100 14.34 -24.95 -6.39
C GLY A 100 15.10 -24.79 -7.72
N GLY A 101 16.33 -24.22 -7.70
CA GLY A 101 17.14 -24.03 -8.90
C GLY A 101 16.73 -22.82 -9.74
N THR A 102 15.96 -21.90 -9.17
CA THR A 102 15.52 -20.67 -9.83
C THR A 102 16.57 -19.58 -9.73
N THR A 103 16.52 -18.60 -10.64
CA THR A 103 17.43 -17.45 -10.64
C THR A 103 17.25 -16.66 -9.33
N PRO A 104 18.31 -16.44 -8.54
CA PRO A 104 18.22 -15.65 -7.31
C PRO A 104 17.86 -14.20 -7.63
N LEU A 105 17.10 -13.57 -6.73
CA LEU A 105 16.73 -12.17 -6.88
C LEU A 105 17.94 -11.27 -6.59
N SER A 106 18.15 -10.26 -7.43
CA SER A 106 19.25 -9.32 -7.21
C SER A 106 19.00 -8.47 -5.95
N THR A 107 20.08 -8.10 -5.27
CA THR A 107 20.00 -7.20 -4.09
C THR A 107 19.28 -5.89 -4.44
N GLY A 108 19.48 -5.37 -5.65
CA GLY A 108 18.79 -4.17 -6.13
C GLY A 108 17.27 -4.33 -6.16
N VAL A 109 16.76 -5.44 -6.70
CA VAL A 109 15.31 -5.73 -6.74
C VAL A 109 14.73 -5.80 -5.32
N LEU A 110 15.43 -6.48 -4.40
CA LEU A 110 15.01 -6.60 -3.01
C LEU A 110 14.98 -5.23 -2.30
N VAL A 111 16.02 -4.41 -2.49
CA VAL A 111 16.11 -3.07 -1.91
C VAL A 111 14.98 -2.19 -2.43
N ILE A 112 14.72 -2.19 -3.74
CA ILE A 112 13.64 -1.40 -4.34
C ILE A 112 12.30 -1.86 -3.78
N ALA A 113 12.00 -3.16 -3.83
CA ALA A 113 10.72 -3.69 -3.37
C ALA A 113 10.43 -3.35 -1.90
N PHE A 114 11.40 -3.58 -1.01
CA PHE A 114 11.23 -3.30 0.42
C PHE A 114 11.18 -1.80 0.74
N THR A 115 11.95 -0.98 0.02
CA THR A 115 11.91 0.47 0.21
C THR A 115 10.54 1.02 -0.18
N VAL A 116 10.02 0.62 -1.34
CA VAL A 116 8.69 1.06 -1.81
C VAL A 116 7.59 0.59 -0.86
N ALA A 117 7.61 -0.68 -0.42
CA ALA A 117 6.66 -1.19 0.56
C ALA A 117 6.70 -0.36 1.87
N THR A 118 7.91 -0.09 2.39
CA THR A 118 8.09 0.71 3.61
C THR A 118 7.52 2.12 3.45
N VAL A 119 7.80 2.80 2.34
CA VAL A 119 7.25 4.13 2.03
C VAL A 119 5.72 4.09 1.95
N THR A 120 5.16 3.01 1.39
CA THR A 120 3.71 2.83 1.24
C THR A 120 3.03 2.72 2.60
N VAL A 121 3.55 1.88 3.50
CA VAL A 121 3.08 1.72 4.89
C VAL A 121 3.18 3.04 5.66
N ILE A 122 4.32 3.74 5.57
CA ILE A 122 4.52 5.02 6.26
C ILE A 122 3.51 6.05 5.76
N CYS A 123 3.34 6.18 4.45
CA CYS A 123 2.39 7.12 3.86
C CYS A 123 0.94 6.80 4.26
N ALA A 124 0.57 5.52 4.29
CA ALA A 124 -0.75 5.07 4.74
C ALA A 124 -0.97 5.42 6.22
N GLY A 125 0.02 5.15 7.07
CA GLY A 125 -0.02 5.45 8.50
C GLY A 125 -0.14 6.94 8.78
N VAL A 126 0.68 7.76 8.12
CA VAL A 126 0.60 9.23 8.24
C VAL A 126 -0.78 9.73 7.82
N THR A 127 -1.32 9.23 6.70
CA THR A 127 -2.65 9.61 6.21
C THR A 127 -3.73 9.26 7.23
N ALA A 128 -3.71 8.04 7.77
CA ALA A 128 -4.67 7.58 8.77
C ALA A 128 -4.58 8.38 10.08
N VAL A 129 -3.37 8.69 10.55
CA VAL A 129 -3.15 9.49 11.77
C VAL A 129 -3.60 10.94 11.58
N VAL A 130 -3.24 11.56 10.46
CA VAL A 130 -3.63 12.94 10.13
C VAL A 130 -5.16 13.04 10.06
N MET A 131 -5.81 12.11 9.36
CA MET A 131 -7.27 12.11 9.29
C MET A 131 -7.93 11.89 10.64
N ARG A 132 -7.42 10.97 11.45
CA ARG A 132 -7.93 10.77 12.81
C ARG A 132 -7.81 12.02 13.69
N ARG A 133 -6.77 12.83 13.51
CA ARG A 133 -6.58 14.09 14.25
C ARG A 133 -7.47 15.22 13.73
N ARG A 134 -7.64 15.33 12.41
CA ARG A 134 -8.47 16.38 11.79
C ARG A 134 -9.97 16.16 12.05
N LEU A 135 -10.43 14.92 11.96
CA LEU A 135 -11.83 14.54 12.18
C LEU A 135 -12.25 14.49 13.67
N ARG A 136 -11.33 14.75 14.61
CA ARG A 136 -11.64 14.89 16.04
C ARG A 136 -11.94 16.33 16.47
N ARG A 137 -11.70 17.31 15.58
CA ARG A 137 -11.78 18.76 15.87
C ARG A 137 -12.92 19.47 15.13
N GLY A 138 -13.71 18.75 14.32
CA GLY A 138 -14.96 19.22 13.74
C GLY A 138 -16.11 18.47 14.38
#